data_AF-A0A182EHQ7-F1
#
_entry.id   AF-A0A182EHQ7-F1
#
_cell.length_a   1.000
_cell.length_b   1.000
_cell.length_c   1.000
_cell.angle_alpha   90.00
_cell.angle_beta   90.00
_cell.angle_gamma   90.00
#
_symmetry.space_group_name_H-M   'P 1'
#
loop_
_entity.id
_entity.type
_entity.pdbx_description
1 polymer ?
#
loop_
_entity_poly.entity_id
_entity_poly.type
_entity_poly.pdbx_seq_one_letter_code
_entity_poly.pdbx_strand_id
1 'polypeptide(L)'
;MVDVRQENQVIVEQMTPVDDNDKNKSNFIVEGTAKLDISCPAAAFYNPAQQFNRDLTILVLQQFVEDRRKKLEEKKFNGQNGDAEPPAKRSRKLGDSEIRILDALSASGLRSIRFAKEVPFVAKIIANDFSEQAVSLINKNIEMNGVQNLVESRCGDAIDAMMSNRSFDKRFHAIDIDPYGSASMFLSSAVQAVTDEGFSNVISVANNLDEREYTCIIIRYSSNTSILMVTCTDMAVLCGNTPESCYNKYGSIGLRHKSCHEF
;
A
#
# COMPACT_ATOMS: atom_id res chain seq x y z
N MET A 1 -26.38 38.83 22.68
CA MET A 1 -24.98 39.24 22.40
C MET A 1 -24.12 38.41 23.33
N VAL A 2 -23.35 37.42 22.89
CA VAL A 2 -22.49 37.37 21.70
C VAL A 2 -22.59 36.00 21.03
N ASP A 3 -22.44 36.04 19.72
CA ASP A 3 -22.68 35.03 18.72
C ASP A 3 -21.36 34.40 18.24
N VAL A 4 -21.51 33.31 17.50
CA VAL A 4 -20.61 32.72 16.49
C VAL A 4 -19.52 31.74 16.95
N ARG A 5 -19.83 30.48 16.63
CA ARG A 5 -18.99 29.32 16.35
C ARG A 5 -17.74 29.71 15.54
N GLN A 6 -16.53 29.47 16.06
CA GLN A 6 -15.34 29.44 15.22
C GLN A 6 -15.18 28.05 14.61
N GLU A 7 -15.37 28.00 13.31
CA GLU A 7 -15.06 26.87 12.45
C GLU A 7 -13.56 26.55 12.54
N ASN A 8 -13.22 25.30 12.83
CA ASN A 8 -11.86 24.79 12.65
C ASN A 8 -11.56 24.75 11.15
N GLN A 9 -10.95 25.82 10.63
CA GLN A 9 -10.31 25.80 9.32
C GLN A 9 -9.20 24.75 9.33
N VAL A 10 -9.32 23.77 8.44
CA VAL A 10 -8.22 22.90 8.03
C VAL A 10 -7.14 23.80 7.45
N ILE A 11 -6.05 23.97 8.18
CA ILE A 11 -4.83 24.61 7.64
C ILE A 11 -4.24 23.61 6.66
N VAL A 12 -4.55 23.79 5.38
CA VAL A 12 -3.75 23.24 4.29
C VAL A 12 -2.44 24.01 4.35
N GLU A 13 -1.37 23.38 4.84
CA GLU A 13 -0.02 23.94 4.71
C GLU A 13 0.27 24.10 3.21
N GLN A 14 0.13 25.33 2.72
CA GLN A 14 0.62 25.72 1.42
C GLN A 14 2.14 25.60 1.46
N MET A 15 2.70 24.84 0.52
CA MET A 15 4.14 24.78 0.27
C MET A 15 4.68 26.20 0.16
N THR A 16 5.74 26.51 0.91
CA THR A 16 6.48 27.77 0.73
C THR A 16 7.01 27.86 -0.70
N PRO A 17 7.04 29.06 -1.31
CA PRO A 17 7.60 29.21 -2.64
C PRO A 17 9.08 28.85 -2.59
N VAL A 18 9.49 27.91 -3.43
CA VAL A 18 10.91 27.55 -3.61
C VAL A 18 11.59 28.75 -4.27
N ASP A 19 12.67 29.24 -3.66
CA ASP A 19 13.50 30.33 -4.17
C ASP A 19 13.88 30.10 -5.65
N ASP A 20 13.62 31.12 -6.48
CA ASP A 20 13.58 31.07 -7.95
C ASP A 20 14.97 31.10 -8.63
N ASN A 21 16.01 30.57 -7.97
CA ASN A 21 17.42 30.75 -8.38
C ASN A 21 18.23 29.48 -8.61
N ASP A 22 17.61 28.33 -8.85
CA ASP A 22 18.35 27.07 -9.09
C ASP A 22 17.83 26.29 -10.31
N LYS A 23 18.10 26.83 -11.51
CA LYS A 23 17.71 26.27 -12.83
C LYS A 23 18.45 24.96 -13.22
N ASN A 24 18.96 24.19 -12.26
CA ASN A 24 19.66 22.93 -12.52
C ASN A 24 19.36 21.81 -11.51
N LYS A 25 18.19 21.81 -10.85
CA LYS A 25 17.67 20.59 -10.22
C LYS A 25 17.13 19.66 -11.31
N SER A 26 17.64 18.44 -11.37
CA SER A 26 17.11 17.41 -12.27
C SER A 26 15.60 17.28 -12.08
N ASN A 27 14.82 17.33 -13.17
CA ASN A 27 13.34 17.16 -13.16
C ASN A 27 12.87 15.76 -12.72
N PHE A 28 13.75 14.97 -12.10
CA PHE A 28 13.51 13.59 -11.74
C PHE A 28 13.99 13.31 -10.32
N ILE A 29 13.26 12.42 -9.66
CA ILE A 29 13.67 11.78 -8.41
C ILE A 29 13.95 10.32 -8.72
N VAL A 30 14.99 9.76 -8.12
CA VAL A 30 15.31 8.33 -8.20
C VAL A 30 15.26 7.77 -6.79
N GLU A 31 14.48 6.72 -6.59
CA GLU A 31 14.42 5.97 -5.34
C GLU A 31 14.42 4.47 -5.65
N GLY A 32 15.35 3.74 -5.04
CA GLY A 32 15.60 2.35 -5.38
C GLY A 32 15.91 2.23 -6.87
N THR A 33 15.16 1.39 -7.57
CA THR A 33 15.27 1.23 -9.03
C THR A 33 14.33 2.14 -9.82
N ALA A 34 13.40 2.83 -9.15
CA ALA A 34 12.37 3.64 -9.79
C ALA A 34 12.84 5.07 -10.07
N LYS A 35 12.38 5.63 -11.19
CA LYS A 35 12.59 7.03 -11.58
C LYS A 35 11.25 7.74 -11.71
N LEU A 36 11.06 8.85 -11.03
CA LEU A 36 9.83 9.65 -11.10
C LEU A 36 10.09 10.99 -11.78
N ASP A 37 9.10 11.45 -12.53
CA ASP A 37 9.01 12.83 -12.99
C ASP A 37 8.41 13.74 -11.91
N ILE A 38 9.09 14.84 -11.61
CA ILE A 38 8.62 15.88 -10.67
C ILE A 38 8.38 17.24 -11.35
N SER A 39 8.32 17.28 -12.68
CA SER A 39 8.01 18.49 -13.43
C SER A 39 6.64 19.09 -13.11
N CYS A 40 5.73 18.34 -12.50
CA CYS A 40 4.45 18.82 -12.00
C CYS A 40 4.33 18.62 -10.47
N PRO A 41 4.77 19.59 -9.66
CA PRO A 41 4.78 19.48 -8.19
C PRO A 41 3.39 19.25 -7.58
N ALA A 42 2.35 19.81 -8.19
CA ALA A 42 0.98 19.71 -7.68
C ALA A 42 0.40 18.29 -7.75
N ALA A 43 0.88 17.46 -8.68
CA ALA A 43 0.41 16.08 -8.87
C ALA A 43 1.39 15.04 -8.27
N ALA A 44 2.66 15.41 -8.09
CA ALA A 44 3.71 14.51 -7.63
C ALA A 44 3.81 14.55 -6.10
N PHE A 45 2.90 13.85 -5.40
CA PHE A 45 3.16 13.59 -4.00
C PHE A 45 4.36 12.63 -3.85
N TYR A 46 5.44 13.17 -3.29
CA TYR A 46 6.64 12.44 -2.91
C TYR A 46 7.08 12.94 -1.53
N ASN A 47 7.16 12.02 -0.58
CA ASN A 47 7.69 12.30 0.75
C ASN A 47 8.99 11.50 0.99
N PRO A 48 10.15 12.17 1.10
CA PRO A 48 11.42 11.51 1.41
C PRO A 48 11.40 10.72 2.73
N ALA A 49 10.69 11.20 3.76
CA ALA A 49 10.59 10.52 5.06
C ALA A 49 9.93 9.13 4.97
N GLN A 50 9.18 8.87 3.89
CA GLN A 50 8.53 7.58 3.63
C GLN A 50 9.41 6.59 2.84
N GLN A 51 10.67 6.94 2.54
CA GLN A 51 11.59 6.04 1.82
C GLN A 51 11.79 4.72 2.58
N PHE A 52 12.02 4.79 3.89
CA PHE A 52 12.18 3.59 4.72
C PHE A 52 10.91 2.71 4.72
N ASN A 53 9.72 3.31 4.82
CA ASN A 53 8.46 2.56 4.74
C ASN A 53 8.36 1.83 3.39
N ARG A 54 8.69 2.50 2.28
CA ARG A 54 8.68 1.88 0.94
C ARG A 54 9.70 0.75 0.84
N ASP A 55 10.93 0.93 1.32
CA ASP A 55 11.95 -0.11 1.34
C ASP A 55 11.51 -1.33 2.15
N LEU A 56 10.95 -1.12 3.35
CA LEU A 56 10.42 -2.21 4.17
C LEU A 56 9.24 -2.92 3.49
N THR A 57 8.38 -2.17 2.80
CA THR A 57 7.27 -2.74 2.02
C THR A 57 7.79 -3.69 0.94
N ILE A 58 8.83 -3.29 0.20
CA ILE A 58 9.45 -4.11 -0.84
C ILE A 58 10.04 -5.40 -0.25
N LEU A 59 10.80 -5.28 0.84
CA LEU A 59 11.42 -6.43 1.51
C LEU A 59 10.39 -7.45 2.00
N VAL A 60 9.33 -6.97 2.66
CA VAL A 60 8.24 -7.81 3.16
C VAL A 60 7.55 -8.52 1.99
N LEU A 61 7.29 -7.81 0.90
CA LEU A 61 6.63 -8.37 -0.26
C LEU A 61 7.51 -9.41 -0.98
N GLN A 62 8.82 -9.17 -1.11
CA GLN A 62 9.78 -10.15 -1.64
C GLN A 62 9.79 -11.43 -0.79
N GLN A 63 9.84 -11.30 0.53
CA GLN A 63 9.79 -12.44 1.44
C GLN A 63 8.48 -13.23 1.30
N PHE A 64 7.35 -12.52 1.23
CA PHE A 64 6.04 -13.13 1.00
C PHE A 64 5.98 -13.93 -0.31
N VAL A 65 6.50 -13.37 -1.41
CA VAL A 65 6.57 -14.05 -2.71
C VAL A 65 7.36 -15.35 -2.60
N GLU A 66 8.52 -15.28 -1.96
CA GLU A 66 9.42 -16.42 -1.80
C GLU A 66 8.81 -17.52 -0.92
N ASP A 67 8.17 -17.16 0.19
CA ASP A 67 7.49 -18.12 1.07
C ASP A 67 6.30 -18.78 0.39
N ARG A 68 5.53 -18.02 -0.40
CA ARG A 68 4.44 -18.57 -1.21
C ARG A 68 4.96 -19.56 -2.25
N ARG A 69 6.07 -19.24 -2.91
CA ARG A 69 6.71 -20.10 -3.91
C ARG A 69 7.14 -21.44 -3.30
N LYS A 70 7.85 -21.43 -2.18
CA LYS A 70 8.28 -22.65 -1.48
C LYS A 70 7.10 -23.55 -1.14
N LYS A 71 6.01 -22.98 -0.60
CA LYS A 71 4.79 -23.74 -0.28
C LYS A 71 4.12 -24.35 -1.50
N LEU A 72 4.11 -23.65 -2.63
CA LEU A 72 3.56 -24.17 -3.88
C LEU A 72 4.42 -25.33 -4.42
N GLU A 73 5.73 -25.25 -4.27
CA GLU A 73 6.66 -26.33 -4.64
C GLU A 73 6.49 -27.56 -3.75
N GLU A 74 6.37 -27.38 -2.43
CA GLU A 74 6.09 -28.44 -1.46
C GLU A 74 4.76 -29.15 -1.77
N LYS A 75 3.70 -28.39 -2.09
CA LYS A 75 2.40 -28.96 -2.49
C LYS A 75 2.50 -29.77 -3.78
N LYS A 76 3.28 -29.31 -4.77
CA LYS A 76 3.51 -30.06 -6.01
C LYS A 76 4.25 -31.38 -5.75
N PHE A 77 5.22 -31.37 -4.85
CA PHE A 77 5.96 -32.57 -4.47
C PHE A 77 5.07 -33.58 -3.73
N ASN A 78 4.28 -33.13 -2.75
CA ASN A 78 3.38 -34.01 -1.99
C ASN A 78 2.20 -34.53 -2.83
N GLY A 79 1.70 -33.75 -3.80
CA GLY A 79 0.61 -34.16 -4.69
C GLY A 79 1.01 -35.20 -5.75
N GLN A 80 2.30 -35.43 -5.99
CA GLN A 80 2.78 -36.47 -6.92
C GLN A 80 2.93 -37.85 -6.25
N ASN A 81 2.96 -37.91 -4.91
CA ASN A 81 3.17 -39.14 -4.14
C ASN A 81 1.88 -39.75 -3.55
N GLY A 82 0.70 -39.21 -3.88
CA GLY A 82 -0.59 -39.72 -3.39
C GLY A 82 -1.54 -40.06 -4.53
N ASP A 83 -2.29 -41.16 -4.38
CA ASP A 83 -3.37 -41.62 -5.27
C ASP A 83 -4.60 -40.69 -5.23
N ALA A 84 -4.41 -39.39 -5.53
CA ALA A 84 -5.49 -38.40 -5.48
C ALA A 84 -6.26 -38.34 -6.81
N GLU A 85 -7.60 -38.34 -6.71
CA GLU A 85 -8.51 -38.09 -7.82
C GLU A 85 -8.12 -36.82 -8.62
N PRO A 86 -8.27 -36.83 -9.95
CA PRO A 86 -7.88 -35.69 -10.77
C PRO A 86 -8.70 -34.45 -10.37
N PRO A 87 -8.05 -33.31 -10.09
CA PRO A 87 -8.76 -32.11 -9.71
C PRO A 87 -9.68 -31.67 -10.87
N ALA A 88 -10.94 -31.36 -10.55
CA ALA A 88 -11.90 -30.83 -11.50
C ALA A 88 -11.28 -29.70 -12.31
N LYS A 89 -11.38 -29.76 -13.66
CA LYS A 89 -10.81 -28.80 -14.62
C LYS A 89 -11.20 -27.37 -14.25
N ARG A 90 -10.40 -26.71 -13.41
CA ARG A 90 -10.48 -25.26 -13.18
C ARG A 90 -9.91 -24.61 -14.43
N SER A 91 -10.70 -23.72 -15.04
CA SER A 91 -10.30 -22.90 -16.19
C SER A 91 -8.92 -22.30 -15.95
N ARG A 92 -8.10 -22.18 -17.00
CA ARG A 92 -6.72 -21.67 -16.95
C ARG A 92 -6.68 -20.33 -16.21
N LYS A 93 -6.42 -20.40 -14.90
CA LYS A 93 -6.25 -19.26 -14.00
C LYS A 93 -4.87 -18.67 -14.22
N LEU A 94 -4.69 -17.41 -13.81
CA LEU A 94 -3.36 -16.84 -13.52
C LEU A 94 -2.52 -17.92 -12.82
N GLY A 95 -1.27 -18.13 -13.26
CA GLY A 95 -0.48 -19.25 -12.75
C GLY A 95 -0.42 -19.21 -11.23
N ASP A 96 -0.53 -20.33 -10.53
CA ASP A 96 -0.54 -20.34 -9.05
C ASP A 96 0.67 -19.59 -8.44
N SER A 97 1.77 -19.51 -9.20
CA SER A 97 3.03 -18.82 -8.89
C SER A 97 3.00 -17.30 -9.10
N GLU A 98 2.01 -16.76 -9.81
CA GLU A 98 1.94 -15.36 -10.21
C GLU A 98 1.16 -14.52 -9.19
N ILE A 99 1.65 -13.30 -8.93
CA ILE A 99 1.11 -12.43 -7.88
C ILE A 99 0.41 -11.21 -8.49
N ARG A 100 -0.75 -10.86 -7.91
CA ARG A 100 -1.52 -9.66 -8.25
C ARG A 100 -1.48 -8.71 -7.08
N ILE A 101 -1.13 -7.46 -7.35
CA ILE A 101 -0.89 -6.44 -6.35
C ILE A 101 -1.84 -5.26 -6.60
N LEU A 102 -2.39 -4.70 -5.53
CA LEU A 102 -3.06 -3.41 -5.55
C LEU A 102 -2.23 -2.42 -4.73
N ASP A 103 -1.88 -1.31 -5.34
CA ASP A 103 -1.44 -0.09 -4.69
C ASP A 103 -2.64 0.86 -4.65
N ALA A 104 -3.32 0.93 -3.50
CA ALA A 104 -4.68 1.46 -3.42
C ALA A 104 -4.77 2.99 -3.49
N LEU A 105 -3.71 3.68 -3.03
CA LEU A 105 -3.57 5.15 -2.99
C LEU A 105 -2.18 5.52 -3.55
N SER A 106 -2.03 5.41 -4.85
CA SER A 106 -0.73 5.29 -5.51
C SER A 106 0.00 6.63 -5.71
N ALA A 107 -0.72 7.76 -5.72
CA ALA A 107 -0.21 9.09 -5.95
C ALA A 107 0.70 9.20 -7.20
N SER A 108 2.02 9.18 -7.02
CA SER A 108 2.99 9.24 -8.13
C SER A 108 3.24 7.90 -8.83
N GLY A 109 2.76 6.78 -8.27
CA GLY A 109 3.02 5.44 -8.79
C GLY A 109 4.33 4.82 -8.30
N LEU A 110 5.05 5.50 -7.40
CA LEU A 110 6.38 5.08 -6.96
C LEU A 110 6.41 3.65 -6.41
N ARG A 111 5.49 3.32 -5.50
CA ARG A 111 5.38 1.98 -4.92
C ARG A 111 5.11 0.94 -5.99
N SER A 112 4.10 1.18 -6.83
CA SER A 112 3.77 0.31 -7.97
C SER A 112 4.95 0.05 -8.91
N ILE A 113 5.74 1.07 -9.24
CA ILE A 113 6.92 0.93 -10.11
C ILE A 113 8.00 0.12 -9.41
N ARG A 114 8.25 0.38 -8.12
CA ARG A 114 9.21 -0.41 -7.35
C ARG A 114 8.76 -1.86 -7.21
N PHE A 115 7.47 -2.13 -6.98
CA PHE A 115 6.92 -3.50 -6.99
C PHE A 115 7.23 -4.21 -8.31
N ALA A 116 7.03 -3.53 -9.45
CA ALA A 116 7.28 -4.12 -10.76
C ALA A 116 8.76 -4.44 -11.03
N LYS A 117 9.69 -3.64 -10.49
CA LYS A 117 11.13 -3.75 -10.78
C LYS A 117 11.90 -4.57 -9.75
N GLU A 118 11.45 -4.56 -8.50
CA GLU A 118 12.20 -5.11 -7.37
C GLU A 118 11.58 -6.40 -6.82
N VAL A 119 10.30 -6.68 -7.10
CA VAL A 119 9.63 -7.89 -6.62
C VAL A 119 9.51 -8.91 -7.76
N PRO A 120 10.03 -10.14 -7.60
CA PRO A 120 9.96 -11.16 -8.65
C PRO A 120 8.54 -11.75 -8.76
N PHE A 121 8.24 -12.38 -9.91
CA PHE A 121 7.00 -13.13 -10.17
C PHE A 121 5.68 -12.34 -10.02
N VAL A 122 5.76 -11.02 -10.09
CA VAL A 122 4.58 -10.17 -10.19
C VAL A 122 4.00 -10.29 -11.60
N ALA A 123 2.70 -10.58 -11.69
CA ALA A 123 2.00 -10.67 -12.97
C ALA A 123 1.18 -9.44 -13.29
N LYS A 124 0.62 -8.78 -12.28
CA LYS A 124 -0.16 -7.55 -12.47
C LYS A 124 -0.16 -6.68 -11.22
N ILE A 125 0.06 -5.39 -11.41
CA ILE A 125 -0.07 -4.35 -10.40
C ILE A 125 -1.13 -3.37 -10.87
N ILE A 126 -2.05 -3.02 -9.99
CA ILE A 126 -2.99 -1.92 -10.20
C ILE A 126 -2.55 -0.75 -9.33
N ALA A 127 -2.16 0.34 -9.97
CA ALA A 127 -1.83 1.62 -9.35
C ALA A 127 -3.08 2.51 -9.34
N ASN A 128 -3.82 2.52 -8.23
CA ASN A 128 -5.09 3.24 -8.11
C ASN A 128 -4.90 4.61 -7.45
N ASP A 129 -5.51 5.64 -8.00
CA ASP A 129 -5.63 6.94 -7.33
C ASP A 129 -6.97 7.60 -7.65
N PHE A 130 -7.47 8.44 -6.75
CA PHE A 130 -8.72 9.17 -6.95
C PHE A 130 -8.56 10.34 -7.93
N SER A 131 -7.36 10.93 -8.02
CA SER A 131 -7.09 12.11 -8.83
C SER A 131 -6.70 11.74 -10.26
N GLU A 132 -7.42 12.26 -11.26
CA GLU A 132 -7.06 12.11 -12.68
C GLU A 132 -5.66 12.67 -12.99
N GLN A 133 -5.23 13.70 -12.25
CA GLN A 133 -3.90 14.30 -12.38
C GLN A 133 -2.82 13.34 -11.89
N ALA A 134 -3.07 12.66 -10.75
CA ALA A 134 -2.20 11.63 -10.22
C ALA A 134 -2.12 10.44 -11.20
N VAL A 135 -3.24 9.98 -11.73
CA VAL A 135 -3.27 8.90 -12.73
C VAL A 135 -2.50 9.26 -14.01
N SER A 136 -2.62 10.49 -14.48
CA SER A 136 -1.83 10.98 -15.62
C SER A 136 -0.32 10.93 -15.33
N LEU A 137 0.08 11.30 -14.11
CA LEU A 137 1.47 11.19 -13.65
C LEU A 137 1.92 9.73 -13.52
N ILE A 138 1.08 8.85 -12.97
CA ILE A 138 1.35 7.41 -12.86
C ILE A 138 1.63 6.85 -14.25
N ASN A 139 0.78 7.12 -15.25
CA ASN A 139 0.99 6.66 -16.63
C ASN A 139 2.34 7.09 -17.19
N LYS A 140 2.71 8.36 -17.01
CA LYS A 140 4.01 8.88 -17.44
C LYS A 140 5.17 8.15 -16.75
N ASN A 141 5.06 7.90 -15.44
CA ASN A 141 6.11 7.22 -14.68
C ASN A 141 6.18 5.72 -15.03
N ILE A 142 5.05 5.05 -15.31
CA ILE A 142 5.03 3.68 -15.82
C ILE A 142 5.80 3.60 -17.14
N GLU A 143 5.53 4.52 -18.07
CA GLU A 143 6.21 4.55 -19.37
C GLU A 143 7.70 4.81 -19.22
N MET A 144 8.08 5.78 -18.39
CA MET A 144 9.46 6.15 -18.13
C MET A 144 10.30 5.02 -17.52
N ASN A 145 9.66 4.12 -16.78
CA ASN A 145 10.32 2.98 -16.15
C ASN A 145 10.22 1.69 -16.98
N GLY A 146 9.50 1.69 -18.10
CA GLY A 146 9.34 0.52 -18.96
C GLY A 146 8.57 -0.63 -18.32
N VAL A 147 7.59 -0.33 -17.46
CA VAL A 147 6.82 -1.33 -16.69
C VAL A 147 5.35 -1.44 -17.12
N GLN A 148 5.00 -0.95 -18.31
CA GLN A 148 3.63 -0.95 -18.85
C GLN A 148 3.02 -2.35 -18.97
N ASN A 149 3.86 -3.39 -19.06
CA ASN A 149 3.43 -4.78 -19.16
C ASN A 149 2.99 -5.38 -17.81
N LEU A 150 3.35 -4.74 -16.69
CA LEU A 150 3.04 -5.22 -15.34
C LEU A 150 2.11 -4.28 -14.58
N VAL A 151 2.26 -2.97 -14.77
CA VAL A 151 1.53 -1.94 -14.02
C VAL A 151 0.46 -1.31 -14.90
N GLU A 152 -0.79 -1.30 -14.43
CA GLU A 152 -1.86 -0.48 -14.99
C GLU A 152 -2.28 0.59 -13.98
N SER A 153 -2.52 1.81 -14.46
CA SER A 153 -3.12 2.86 -13.63
C SER A 153 -4.64 2.75 -13.63
N ARG A 154 -5.28 3.18 -12.55
CA ARG A 154 -6.73 3.29 -12.44
C ARG A 154 -7.13 4.58 -11.73
N CYS A 155 -8.07 5.30 -12.33
CA CYS A 155 -8.73 6.44 -11.69
C CYS A 155 -9.97 5.95 -10.94
N GLY A 156 -10.00 6.11 -9.63
CA GLY A 156 -11.17 5.76 -8.83
C GLY A 156 -10.92 5.70 -7.33
N ASP A 157 -12.03 5.58 -6.60
CA ASP A 157 -12.00 5.37 -5.16
C ASP A 157 -11.36 4.02 -4.79
N ALA A 158 -10.55 4.00 -3.74
CA ALA A 158 -9.83 2.82 -3.30
C ALA A 158 -10.76 1.69 -2.82
N ILE A 159 -11.87 2.02 -2.15
CA ILE A 159 -12.90 1.07 -1.75
C ILE A 159 -13.54 0.45 -2.98
N ASP A 160 -13.92 1.26 -3.97
CA ASP A 160 -14.48 0.75 -5.21
C ASP A 160 -13.49 -0.14 -5.98
N ALA A 161 -12.21 0.22 -5.98
CA ALA A 161 -11.15 -0.58 -6.59
C ALA A 161 -11.05 -1.98 -5.96
N MET A 162 -11.10 -2.05 -4.63
CA MET A 162 -11.10 -3.31 -3.87
C MET A 162 -12.39 -4.10 -4.08
N MET A 163 -13.56 -3.46 -3.92
CA MET A 163 -14.86 -4.12 -4.00
C MET A 163 -15.16 -4.66 -5.40
N SER A 164 -14.72 -3.95 -6.45
CA SER A 164 -14.83 -4.42 -7.84
C SER A 164 -13.99 -5.68 -8.13
N ASN A 165 -13.00 -5.98 -7.29
CA ASN A 165 -12.08 -7.10 -7.41
C ASN A 165 -12.32 -8.21 -6.35
N ARG A 166 -13.43 -8.15 -5.59
CA ARG A 166 -13.72 -9.15 -4.53
C ARG A 166 -14.08 -10.55 -5.04
N SER A 167 -14.37 -10.71 -6.33
CA SER A 167 -14.65 -12.02 -6.94
C SER A 167 -13.41 -12.91 -6.87
N PHE A 168 -13.59 -14.21 -6.62
CA PHE A 168 -12.49 -15.15 -6.35
C PHE A 168 -11.37 -15.17 -7.41
N ASP A 169 -11.71 -14.95 -8.69
CA ASP A 169 -10.78 -14.88 -9.82
C ASP A 169 -10.07 -13.52 -9.96
N LYS A 170 -10.60 -12.48 -9.29
CA LYS A 170 -10.14 -11.10 -9.39
C LYS A 170 -9.47 -10.56 -8.12
N ARG A 171 -9.42 -11.34 -7.05
CA ARG A 171 -8.77 -10.94 -5.79
C ARG A 171 -7.28 -10.70 -5.95
N PHE A 172 -6.73 -9.94 -5.02
CA PHE A 172 -5.31 -9.61 -4.95
C PHE A 172 -4.56 -10.53 -3.99
N HIS A 173 -3.33 -10.84 -4.34
CA HIS A 173 -2.41 -11.54 -3.47
C HIS A 173 -1.72 -10.56 -2.50
N ALA A 174 -1.54 -9.31 -2.91
CA ALA A 174 -1.02 -8.25 -2.04
C ALA A 174 -1.85 -6.97 -2.22
N ILE A 175 -2.17 -6.29 -1.12
CA ILE A 175 -2.78 -4.95 -1.17
C ILE A 175 -1.96 -4.04 -0.27
N ASP A 176 -1.55 -2.89 -0.79
CA ASP A 176 -0.93 -1.79 -0.04
C ASP A 176 -1.91 -0.64 0.15
N ILE A 177 -2.07 -0.20 1.39
CA ILE A 177 -2.96 0.88 1.81
C ILE A 177 -2.09 1.92 2.53
N ASP A 178 -1.77 3.01 1.84
CA ASP A 178 -0.88 4.07 2.32
C ASP A 178 -1.54 5.46 2.28
N PRO A 179 -2.64 5.69 3.02
CA PRO A 179 -3.30 6.98 3.06
C PRO A 179 -2.57 7.97 3.96
N TYR A 180 -2.89 9.25 3.79
CA TYR A 180 -2.68 10.22 4.86
C TYR A 180 -3.72 10.05 5.95
N GLY A 181 -3.23 9.93 7.18
CA GLY A 181 -4.04 9.78 8.37
C GLY A 181 -4.38 8.31 8.61
N SER A 182 -5.67 8.01 8.75
CA SER A 182 -6.14 6.68 9.12
C SER A 182 -6.42 5.82 7.90
N ALA A 183 -5.98 4.56 7.95
CA ALA A 183 -6.38 3.54 7.00
C ALA A 183 -7.67 2.79 7.37
N SER A 184 -8.27 3.07 8.53
CA SER A 184 -9.35 2.25 9.08
C SER A 184 -10.55 2.10 8.15
N MET A 185 -10.89 3.13 7.38
CA MET A 185 -12.01 3.10 6.42
C MET A 185 -11.82 2.11 5.27
N PHE A 186 -10.58 1.75 4.93
CA PHE A 186 -10.26 0.86 3.80
C PHE A 186 -10.21 -0.61 4.21
N LEU A 187 -10.03 -0.91 5.51
CA LEU A 187 -9.71 -2.25 5.99
C LEU A 187 -10.77 -3.30 5.65
N SER A 188 -12.05 -2.96 5.79
CA SER A 188 -13.16 -3.89 5.52
C SER A 188 -13.17 -4.36 4.05
N SER A 189 -12.93 -3.43 3.12
CA SER A 189 -12.88 -3.72 1.69
C SER A 189 -11.60 -4.47 1.31
N ALA A 190 -10.48 -4.15 1.97
CA ALA A 190 -9.21 -4.83 1.74
C ALA A 190 -9.27 -6.31 2.08
N VAL A 191 -9.83 -6.64 3.25
CA VAL A 191 -10.03 -8.03 3.70
C VAL A 191 -10.90 -8.81 2.71
N GLN A 192 -11.90 -8.18 2.10
CA GLN A 192 -12.75 -8.85 1.09
C GLN A 192 -12.08 -9.00 -0.28
N ALA A 193 -11.11 -8.14 -0.59
CA ALA A 193 -10.43 -8.08 -1.89
C ALA A 193 -9.14 -8.90 -1.95
N VAL A 194 -8.58 -9.32 -0.81
CA VAL A 194 -7.44 -10.25 -0.77
C VAL A 194 -7.86 -11.70 -1.02
N THR A 195 -6.98 -12.49 -1.63
CA THR A 195 -7.18 -13.93 -1.77
C THR A 195 -7.23 -14.58 -0.38
N ASP A 196 -8.13 -15.54 -0.21
CA ASP A 196 -8.25 -16.32 1.03
C ASP A 196 -8.43 -17.79 0.64
N GLU A 197 -7.56 -18.66 1.16
CA GLU A 197 -7.69 -20.12 1.09
C GLU A 197 -7.76 -20.78 2.47
N GLY A 198 -8.07 -20.03 3.53
CA GLY A 198 -8.28 -20.56 4.87
C GLY A 198 -7.60 -19.72 5.95
N PHE A 199 -8.32 -19.54 7.06
CA PHE A 199 -7.95 -18.74 8.22
C PHE A 199 -6.75 -19.33 8.96
N SER A 200 -5.54 -18.89 8.62
CA SER A 200 -4.37 -18.92 9.49
C SER A 200 -3.73 -17.55 9.42
N ASN A 201 -4.04 -16.72 10.41
CA ASN A 201 -3.72 -15.31 10.44
C ASN A 201 -2.43 -15.10 11.22
N VAL A 202 -1.40 -14.52 10.60
CA VAL A 202 -0.27 -13.94 11.32
C VAL A 202 -0.34 -12.43 11.15
N ILE A 203 -0.49 -11.73 12.28
CA ILE A 203 -0.39 -10.27 12.34
C ILE A 203 1.05 -9.96 12.75
N SER A 204 1.80 -9.28 11.88
CA SER A 204 3.07 -8.66 12.25
C SER A 204 2.87 -7.15 12.22
N VAL A 205 3.05 -6.52 13.38
CA VAL A 205 3.11 -5.06 13.49
C VAL A 205 4.59 -4.68 13.47
N ALA A 206 4.99 -3.90 12.48
CA ALA A 206 6.30 -3.26 12.47
C ALA A 206 6.09 -1.78 12.83
N ASN A 207 6.52 -1.39 14.01
CA ASN A 207 6.58 0.02 14.39
C ASN A 207 7.95 0.56 13.98
N ASN A 208 7.98 1.66 13.23
CA ASN A 208 9.21 2.40 13.05
C ASN A 208 9.40 3.29 14.28
N LEU A 209 10.42 2.98 15.09
CA LEU A 209 10.82 3.72 16.27
C LEU A 209 12.08 4.55 15.95
N ASP A 210 12.01 5.46 14.99
CA ASP A 210 12.99 6.54 14.93
C ASP A 210 12.48 7.72 15.77
N GLU A 211 13.23 8.07 16.83
CA GLU A 211 12.90 9.14 17.77
C GLU A 211 12.81 10.53 17.13
N ARG A 212 13.21 10.69 15.86
CA ARG A 212 13.20 11.98 15.14
C ARG A 212 12.11 12.13 14.10
N GLU A 213 11.45 11.06 13.68
CA GLU A 213 10.42 11.11 12.63
C GLU A 213 9.22 10.21 12.97
N TYR A 214 8.30 10.76 13.76
CA TYR A 214 6.97 10.23 14.09
C TYR A 214 6.14 9.88 12.83
N THR A 215 6.28 8.72 12.18
CA THR A 215 5.69 8.68 10.81
C THR A 215 5.14 7.39 10.22
N CYS A 216 4.85 6.34 10.99
CA CYS A 216 3.76 5.39 10.64
C CYS A 216 3.66 4.17 11.56
N ILE A 217 2.43 3.62 11.69
CA ILE A 217 2.25 2.21 12.02
C ILE A 217 2.19 1.42 10.72
N ILE A 218 3.03 0.39 10.61
CA ILE A 218 3.00 -0.56 9.49
C ILE A 218 2.39 -1.87 9.99
N ILE A 219 1.14 -2.13 9.61
CA ILE A 219 0.48 -3.41 9.91
C ILE A 219 0.61 -4.30 8.68
N ARG A 220 1.28 -5.44 8.86
CA ARG A 220 1.39 -6.49 7.85
C ARG A 220 0.57 -7.69 8.31
N TYR A 221 -0.58 -7.87 7.69
CA TYR A 221 -1.36 -9.09 7.85
C TYR A 221 -0.97 -10.05 6.73
N SER A 222 -0.43 -11.22 7.08
CA SER A 222 -0.12 -12.26 6.10
C SER A 222 -0.90 -13.51 6.41
N SER A 223 -1.62 -14.00 5.41
CA SER A 223 -2.07 -15.39 5.34
C SER A 223 -1.05 -16.21 4.54
N ASN A 224 -1.30 -17.51 4.41
CA ASN A 224 -0.50 -18.37 3.53
C ASN A 224 -0.59 -17.98 2.04
N THR A 225 -1.58 -17.16 1.67
CA THR A 225 -1.92 -16.88 0.27
C THR A 225 -1.96 -15.41 -0.08
N SER A 226 -2.08 -14.54 0.91
CA SER A 226 -2.21 -13.09 0.72
C SER A 226 -1.49 -12.30 1.79
N ILE A 227 -1.15 -11.06 1.45
CA ILE A 227 -0.62 -10.08 2.38
C ILE A 227 -1.37 -8.75 2.25
N LEU A 228 -1.73 -8.16 3.38
CA LEU A 228 -2.25 -6.80 3.48
C LEU A 228 -1.19 -5.94 4.17
N MET A 229 -0.84 -4.86 3.50
CA MET A 229 0.20 -3.92 3.86
C MET A 229 -0.51 -2.60 4.16
N VAL A 230 -0.54 -2.17 5.43
CA VAL A 230 -1.27 -0.96 5.86
C VAL A 230 -0.33 0.02 6.52
N THR A 231 -0.46 1.30 6.17
CA THR A 231 0.18 2.44 6.83
C THR A 231 -0.90 3.33 7.47
N CYS A 232 -0.69 3.76 8.73
CA CYS A 232 -1.40 4.90 9.31
C CYS A 232 -0.42 6.00 9.67
N THR A 233 -0.72 7.26 9.32
CA THR A 233 0.13 8.42 9.66
C THR A 233 -0.48 9.33 10.73
N ASP A 234 -1.68 9.04 11.23
CA ASP A 234 -2.32 9.80 12.33
C ASP A 234 -1.86 9.36 13.73
N MET A 235 -0.53 9.28 13.92
CA MET A 235 0.10 8.86 15.19
C MET A 235 -0.38 9.67 16.39
N ALA A 236 -0.67 10.96 16.24
CA ALA A 236 -1.23 11.78 17.33
C ALA A 236 -2.53 11.18 17.90
N VAL A 237 -3.38 10.62 17.03
CA VAL A 237 -4.64 9.97 17.43
C VAL A 237 -4.34 8.65 18.16
N LEU A 238 -3.49 7.81 17.55
CA LEU A 238 -3.13 6.49 18.08
C LEU A 238 -2.42 6.58 19.43
N CYS A 239 -1.54 7.57 19.62
CA CYS A 239 -0.82 7.82 20.85
C CYS A 239 -1.65 8.49 21.97
N GLY A 240 -2.97 8.61 21.78
CA GLY A 240 -3.90 9.06 22.82
C GLY A 240 -3.99 10.57 23.00
N ASN A 241 -3.54 11.40 22.05
CA ASN A 241 -3.75 12.86 22.13
C ASN A 241 -5.24 13.21 21.95
N THR A 242 -5.96 12.43 21.14
CA THR A 242 -7.40 12.61 20.90
C THR A 242 -8.15 11.27 21.07
N PRO A 243 -8.43 10.84 22.31
CA PRO A 243 -9.04 9.53 22.61
C PRO A 243 -10.36 9.25 21.88
N GLU A 244 -11.23 10.25 21.75
CA GLU A 244 -12.51 10.13 21.04
C GLU A 244 -12.32 9.83 19.55
N SER A 245 -11.36 10.52 18.91
CA SER A 245 -11.02 10.24 17.52
C SER A 245 -10.39 8.86 17.34
N CYS A 246 -9.61 8.40 18.32
CA CYS A 246 -9.04 7.05 18.32
C CYS A 246 -10.15 6.00 18.39
N TYR A 247 -11.10 6.17 19.33
CA TYR A 247 -12.24 5.27 19.47
C TYR A 247 -13.10 5.22 18.20
N ASN A 248 -13.40 6.37 17.60
CA ASN A 248 -14.22 6.43 16.40
C ASN A 248 -13.55 5.78 15.18
N LYS A 249 -12.23 5.89 15.04
CA LYS A 249 -11.49 5.34 13.90
C LYS A 249 -11.09 3.88 14.08
N TYR A 250 -10.68 3.51 15.28
CA TYR A 250 -9.98 2.25 15.57
C TYR A 250 -10.74 1.33 16.54
N GLY A 251 -11.84 1.80 17.14
CA GLY A 251 -12.60 1.02 18.13
C GLY A 251 -11.86 0.81 19.46
N SER A 252 -10.78 1.55 19.69
CA SER A 252 -9.92 1.44 20.88
C SER A 252 -9.58 2.82 21.45
N ILE A 253 -9.07 2.87 22.68
CA ILE A 253 -8.62 4.10 23.32
C ILE A 253 -7.09 4.10 23.34
N GLY A 254 -6.48 5.05 22.63
CA GLY A 254 -5.04 5.27 22.69
C GLY A 254 -4.59 5.72 24.07
N LEU A 255 -3.51 5.11 24.59
CA LEU A 255 -2.94 5.46 25.89
C LEU A 255 -1.82 6.47 25.73
N ARG A 256 -2.00 7.67 26.30
CA ARG A 256 -0.94 8.66 26.37
C ARG A 256 0.09 8.24 27.42
N HIS A 257 1.14 7.58 26.96
CA HIS A 257 2.24 7.06 27.77
C HIS A 257 3.57 7.21 27.03
N LYS A 258 4.71 7.04 27.71
CA LYS A 258 6.04 7.05 27.05
C LYS A 258 6.19 5.95 26.00
N SER A 259 5.46 4.86 26.17
CA SER A 259 5.43 3.71 25.25
C SER A 259 4.22 3.75 24.30
N CYS A 260 3.62 4.91 24.07
CA CYS A 260 2.42 5.06 23.23
C CYS A 260 2.62 4.69 21.76
N HIS A 261 3.87 4.45 21.33
CA HIS A 261 4.19 3.97 19.98
C HIS A 261 4.07 2.43 19.87
N GLU A 262 3.93 1.72 20.99
CA GLU A 262 3.78 0.25 21.04
C GLU A 262 2.32 -0.21 21.22
N PHE A 263 1.55 0.54 22.01
CA PHE A 263 0.17 0.19 22.40
C PHE A 263 -0.88 0.38 21.30
#